data_AF-B6IY15-F1
#
_entry.id   AF-B6IY15-F1
#
_cell.length_a   1.000
_cell.length_b   1.000
_cell.length_c   1.000
_cell.angle_alpha   90.00
_cell.angle_beta   90.00
_cell.angle_gamma   90.00
#
_symmetry.space_group_name_H-M   'P 1'
#
loop_
_entity.id
_entity.type
_entity.pdbx_description
1 polymer ?
#
loop_
_entity_poly.entity_id
_entity_poly.type
_entity_poly.pdbx_seq_one_letter_code
_entity_poly.pdbx_strand_id
1 'polypeptide(L)'
;MTQPPAPIDALFQTRRRALYALAFQRLGSAADAEDAVQDTYLKCRDVAWGSVQSPEAMLTRIHLNVIHDIRRRRRRSVELADADGSEAVCIPAAAPDPEETLLARRRLRAAQAGIDALPPVCRRVFTLCRIDGLSHADISAVTGLSRPAVEKHIVRAMQRLRRSVRD
;
A
#
# COMPACT_ATOMS: atom_id res chain seq x y z
N MET A 1 34.89 6.10 -13.43
CA MET A 1 33.98 7.18 -13.83
C MET A 1 32.64 6.92 -13.16
N THR A 2 32.44 7.46 -11.96
CA THR A 2 31.19 7.35 -11.21
C THR A 2 30.22 8.36 -11.81
N GLN A 3 29.22 7.86 -12.54
CA GLN A 3 28.08 8.65 -12.99
C GLN A 3 27.48 9.36 -11.76
N PRO A 4 27.19 10.68 -11.82
CA PRO A 4 26.59 11.37 -10.68
C PRO A 4 25.31 10.63 -10.26
N PRO A 5 25.04 10.47 -8.95
CA PRO A 5 23.85 9.80 -8.50
C PRO A 5 22.65 10.46 -9.17
N ALA A 6 21.80 9.65 -9.79
CA ALA A 6 20.63 10.19 -10.45
C ALA A 6 19.82 10.95 -9.38
N PRO A 7 19.12 12.05 -9.72
CA PRO A 7 18.35 12.85 -8.75
C PRO A 7 17.40 12.01 -7.87
N ILE A 8 17.03 10.82 -8.35
CA ILE A 8 16.24 9.83 -7.63
C ILE A 8 16.98 9.15 -6.46
N ASP A 9 18.30 9.01 -6.49
CA ASP A 9 19.05 8.29 -5.46
C ASP A 9 18.90 8.97 -4.09
N ALA A 10 19.06 10.30 -4.03
CA ALA A 10 18.89 11.06 -2.79
C ALA A 10 17.45 10.98 -2.24
N LEU A 11 16.45 11.07 -3.14
CA LEU A 11 15.04 10.93 -2.78
C LEU A 11 14.75 9.51 -2.26
N PHE A 12 15.25 8.50 -2.97
CA PHE A 12 15.06 7.11 -2.61
C PHE A 12 15.69 6.81 -1.24
N GLN A 13 16.92 7.26 -1.00
CA GLN A 13 17.58 7.05 0.29
C GLN A 13 16.83 7.73 1.44
N THR A 14 16.34 8.95 1.23
CA THR A 14 15.52 9.67 2.22
C THR A 14 14.22 8.91 2.55
N ARG A 15 13.61 8.27 1.53
CA ARG A 15 12.34 7.56 1.67
C ARG A 15 12.48 6.07 2.00
N ARG A 16 13.69 5.50 1.90
CA ARG A 16 13.94 4.05 2.02
C ARG A 16 13.32 3.43 3.26
N ARG A 17 13.49 4.07 4.43
CA ARG A 17 12.92 3.60 5.70
C ARG A 17 11.38 3.59 5.69
N ALA A 18 10.76 4.60 5.08
CA ALA A 18 9.31 4.68 4.95
C ALA A 18 8.77 3.63 3.96
N LEU A 19 9.47 3.41 2.84
CA LEU A 19 9.14 2.35 1.87
C LEU A 19 9.22 0.97 2.52
N TYR A 20 10.30 0.68 3.26
CA TYR A 20 10.43 -0.57 4.00
C TYR A 20 9.28 -0.76 4.99
N ALA A 21 8.98 0.25 5.82
CA ALA A 21 7.91 0.17 6.79
C ALA A 21 6.54 -0.09 6.14
N LEU A 22 6.26 0.55 5.01
CA LEU A 22 5.04 0.34 4.24
C LEU A 22 4.98 -1.07 3.66
N ALA A 23 6.04 -1.55 3.02
CA ALA A 23 6.11 -2.90 2.48
C ALA A 23 5.94 -3.96 3.58
N PHE A 24 6.62 -3.79 4.71
CA PHE A 24 6.50 -4.68 5.87
C PHE A 24 5.06 -4.71 6.41
N GLN A 25 4.41 -3.55 6.55
CA GLN A 25 3.01 -3.47 6.97
C GLN A 25 2.05 -4.18 6.00
N ARG A 26 2.36 -4.21 4.69
CA ARG A 26 1.47 -4.79 3.66
C ARG A 26 1.72 -6.26 3.37
N LEU A 27 2.97 -6.71 3.50
CA LEU A 27 3.43 -8.05 3.12
C LEU A 27 3.57 -8.96 4.34
N GLY A 28 3.89 -8.40 5.51
CA GLY A 28 4.05 -9.15 6.77
C GLY A 28 5.31 -10.01 6.82
N SER A 29 6.25 -9.81 5.89
CA SER A 29 7.51 -10.55 5.78
C SER A 29 8.65 -9.56 5.61
N ALA A 30 9.74 -9.74 6.38
CA ALA A 30 10.94 -8.92 6.26
C ALA A 30 11.61 -9.12 4.89
N ALA A 31 11.72 -10.38 4.44
CA ALA A 31 12.28 -10.70 3.13
C ALA A 31 11.48 -10.05 1.99
N ASP A 32 10.15 -10.17 2.01
CA ASP A 32 9.29 -9.56 0.98
C ASP A 32 9.38 -8.02 1.02
N ALA A 33 9.60 -7.44 2.20
CA ALA A 33 9.76 -6.00 2.36
C ALA A 33 11.10 -5.50 1.81
N GLU A 34 12.19 -6.23 2.04
CA GLU A 34 13.50 -5.95 1.46
C GLU A 34 13.46 -6.07 -0.06
N ASP A 35 12.89 -7.16 -0.57
CA ASP A 35 12.68 -7.38 -2.00
C ASP A 35 11.84 -6.26 -2.60
N ALA A 36 10.76 -5.84 -1.93
CA ALA A 36 9.93 -4.74 -2.42
C ALA A 36 10.72 -3.43 -2.53
N VAL A 37 11.57 -3.11 -1.55
CA VAL A 37 12.43 -1.92 -1.59
C VAL A 37 13.46 -2.04 -2.73
N GLN A 38 14.08 -3.20 -2.89
CA GLN A 38 15.07 -3.44 -3.94
C GLN A 38 14.46 -3.37 -5.35
N ASP A 39 13.35 -4.06 -5.60
CA ASP A 39 12.60 -4.01 -6.86
C ASP A 39 12.15 -2.60 -7.19
N THR A 40 11.75 -1.82 -6.17
CA THR A 40 11.39 -0.40 -6.35
C THR A 40 12.60 0.40 -6.83
N TYR A 41 13.76 0.22 -6.19
CA TYR A 41 15.00 0.89 -6.60
C TYR A 41 15.36 0.57 -8.04
N LEU A 42 15.31 -0.70 -8.42
CA LEU A 42 15.60 -1.15 -9.79
C LEU A 42 14.64 -0.51 -10.80
N LYS A 43 13.33 -0.58 -10.57
CA LYS A 43 12.33 0.06 -11.43
C LYS A 43 12.50 1.58 -11.52
N CYS A 44 12.98 2.23 -10.46
CA CYS A 44 13.26 3.66 -10.46
C CYS A 44 14.44 4.05 -11.37
N ARG A 45 15.39 3.15 -11.64
CA ARG A 45 16.55 3.44 -12.52
C ARG A 45 16.16 3.59 -13.98
N ASP A 46 15.09 2.93 -14.40
CA ASP A 46 14.62 2.94 -15.79
C ASP A 46 13.65 4.11 -16.08
N VAL A 47 13.35 4.94 -15.08
CA VAL A 47 12.42 6.06 -15.20
C VAL A 47 13.13 7.32 -15.70
N ALA A 48 12.54 7.97 -16.70
CA ALA A 48 12.96 9.28 -17.17
C ALA A 48 12.49 10.39 -16.21
N TRP A 49 13.17 10.58 -15.08
CA TRP A 49 12.77 11.53 -14.01
C TRP A 49 12.66 12.99 -14.45
N GLY A 50 13.34 13.39 -15.53
CA GLY A 50 13.30 14.76 -16.06
C GLY A 50 11.92 15.20 -16.57
N SER A 51 11.01 14.29 -16.88
CA SER A 51 9.63 14.59 -17.32
C SER A 51 8.58 14.39 -16.21
N VAL A 52 9.01 13.97 -15.01
CA VAL A 52 8.13 13.60 -13.91
C VAL A 52 7.75 14.84 -13.10
N GLN A 53 6.48 15.22 -13.16
CA GLN A 53 5.94 16.38 -12.44
C GLN A 53 6.00 16.24 -10.91
N SER A 54 5.89 15.00 -10.39
CA SER A 54 5.99 14.72 -8.95
C SER A 54 6.80 13.45 -8.69
N PRO A 55 8.12 13.58 -8.42
CA PRO A 55 8.99 12.44 -8.19
C PRO A 55 8.58 11.58 -6.99
N GLU A 56 8.10 12.21 -5.91
CA GLU A 56 7.65 11.49 -4.72
C GLU A 56 6.40 10.63 -4.98
N ALA A 57 5.44 11.17 -5.74
CA ALA A 57 4.24 10.44 -6.12
C ALA A 57 4.59 9.26 -7.04
N MET A 58 5.52 9.47 -7.99
CA MET A 58 5.98 8.41 -8.87
C MET A 58 6.74 7.31 -8.13
N LEU A 59 7.62 7.66 -7.20
CA LEU A 59 8.31 6.69 -6.33
C LEU A 59 7.30 5.84 -5.54
N THR A 60 6.34 6.51 -4.90
CA THR A 60 5.28 5.85 -4.12
C THR A 60 4.46 4.91 -5.01
N ARG A 61 4.10 5.36 -6.22
CA ARG A 61 3.37 4.56 -7.22
C ARG A 61 4.15 3.30 -7.62
N ILE A 62 5.43 3.43 -7.96
CA ILE A 62 6.29 2.30 -8.33
C ILE A 62 6.32 1.28 -7.18
N HIS A 63 6.52 1.77 -5.95
CA HIS A 63 6.61 0.92 -4.77
C HIS A 63 5.31 0.13 -4.50
N LEU A 64 4.17 0.78 -4.64
CA LEU A 64 2.87 0.13 -4.44
C LEU A 64 2.55 -0.91 -5.51
N ASN A 65 2.96 -0.66 -6.76
CA ASN A 65 2.87 -1.66 -7.81
C ASN A 65 3.73 -2.90 -7.49
N VAL A 66 4.95 -2.70 -6.97
CA VAL A 66 5.82 -3.81 -6.53
C VAL A 66 5.17 -4.63 -5.41
N ILE A 67 4.64 -3.97 -4.37
CA ILE A 67 3.92 -4.64 -3.26
C ILE A 67 2.74 -5.46 -3.81
N HIS A 68 1.99 -4.90 -4.76
CA HIS A 68 0.87 -5.60 -5.39
C HIS A 68 1.32 -6.84 -6.19
N ASP A 69 2.41 -6.74 -6.96
CA ASP A 69 2.96 -7.85 -7.73
C ASP A 69 3.45 -9.00 -6.83
N ILE A 70 4.12 -8.67 -5.71
CA ILE A 70 4.54 -9.67 -4.71
C ILE A 70 3.33 -10.36 -4.09
N ARG A 71 2.30 -9.61 -3.67
CA ARG A 71 1.05 -10.20 -3.16
C ARG A 71 0.38 -11.13 -4.17
N ARG A 72 0.36 -10.77 -5.45
CA ARG A 72 -0.20 -11.60 -6.52
C ARG A 72 0.61 -12.89 -6.74
N ARG A 73 1.94 -12.82 -6.66
CA ARG A 73 2.83 -14.00 -6.72
C ARG A 73 2.60 -14.91 -5.52
N ARG A 74 2.52 -14.36 -4.30
CA ARG A 74 2.25 -15.11 -3.07
C ARG A 74 0.91 -15.82 -3.12
N ARG A 75 -0.18 -15.16 -3.56
CA ARG A 75 -1.49 -15.81 -3.70
C ARG A 75 -1.44 -17.03 -4.60
N ARG A 76 -0.78 -16.95 -5.77
CA ARG A 76 -0.58 -18.11 -6.65
C ARG A 76 0.29 -19.19 -6.01
N SER A 77 1.27 -18.81 -5.20
CA SER A 77 2.16 -19.76 -4.52
C SER A 77 1.46 -20.45 -3.35
N VAL A 78 0.60 -19.74 -2.61
CA VAL A 78 -0.25 -20.29 -1.55
C VAL A 78 -1.34 -21.18 -2.16
N GLU A 79 -1.92 -20.84 -3.32
CA GLU A 79 -2.83 -21.73 -4.03
C GLU A 79 -2.15 -23.06 -4.45
N LEU A 80 -0.83 -23.03 -4.65
CA LEU A 80 0.01 -24.22 -4.88
C LEU A 80 0.49 -24.89 -3.58
N ALA A 81 0.62 -24.15 -2.48
CA ALA A 81 1.17 -24.60 -1.19
C ALA A 81 0.11 -24.90 -0.11
N ASP A 82 -1.15 -24.50 -0.29
CA ASP A 82 -2.31 -25.05 0.43
C ASP A 82 -2.53 -26.52 0.04
N ALA A 83 -1.84 -26.99 -1.01
CA ALA A 83 -1.62 -28.41 -1.24
C ALA A 83 -0.58 -29.04 -0.27
N ASP A 84 0.18 -28.26 0.51
CA ASP A 84 1.43 -28.70 1.18
C ASP A 84 1.73 -28.13 2.61
N GLY A 85 0.98 -27.16 3.15
CA GLY A 85 0.78 -26.78 4.58
C GLY A 85 1.97 -26.54 5.56
N SER A 86 2.20 -25.28 6.05
CA SER A 86 2.84 -24.97 7.37
C SER A 86 2.83 -23.45 7.79
N GLU A 87 2.77 -23.13 9.10
CA GLU A 87 2.67 -21.77 9.74
C GLU A 87 3.82 -21.41 10.75
N ALA A 88 4.04 -20.12 11.07
CA ALA A 88 4.99 -19.63 12.12
C ALA A 88 4.53 -18.34 12.86
N VAL A 89 4.97 -18.16 14.13
CA VAL A 89 4.46 -17.23 15.19
C VAL A 89 5.49 -16.17 15.63
N CYS A 90 5.07 -14.98 16.14
CA CYS A 90 5.93 -13.82 16.51
C CYS A 90 5.55 -13.15 17.88
N ILE A 91 6.50 -12.50 18.59
CA ILE A 91 6.44 -12.01 20.00
C ILE A 91 6.32 -10.45 20.10
N PRO A 92 5.64 -9.83 21.11
CA PRO A 92 5.30 -8.39 21.12
C PRO A 92 6.09 -7.45 22.07
N ALA A 93 6.12 -6.14 21.73
CA ALA A 93 6.78 -5.03 22.43
C ALA A 93 5.89 -4.25 23.45
N ALA A 94 6.51 -3.41 24.29
CA ALA A 94 5.97 -2.72 25.48
C ALA A 94 4.59 -2.05 25.30
N ALA A 95 3.72 -2.27 26.28
CA ALA A 95 2.29 -2.03 26.17
C ALA A 95 1.89 -0.55 26.40
N PRO A 96 1.15 0.08 25.46
CA PRO A 96 0.51 1.37 25.68
C PRO A 96 -0.60 1.28 26.74
N ASP A 97 -0.98 2.43 27.33
CA ASP A 97 -2.02 2.53 28.37
C ASP A 97 -3.27 1.72 27.99
N PRO A 98 -3.73 0.77 28.82
CA PRO A 98 -4.73 -0.22 28.43
C PRO A 98 -6.06 0.40 28.03
N GLU A 99 -6.48 1.52 28.63
CA GLU A 99 -7.73 2.20 28.29
C GLU A 99 -7.64 2.94 26.96
N GLU A 100 -6.59 3.74 26.75
CA GLU A 100 -6.35 4.41 25.46
C GLU A 100 -6.16 3.39 24.33
N THR A 101 -5.47 2.30 24.61
CA THR A 101 -5.25 1.19 23.67
C THR A 101 -6.56 0.49 23.31
N LEU A 102 -7.43 0.27 24.28
CA LEU A 102 -8.74 -0.34 24.05
C LEU A 102 -9.64 0.56 23.19
N LEU A 103 -9.67 1.87 23.48
CA LEU A 103 -10.42 2.86 22.72
C LEU A 103 -9.90 3.00 21.28
N ALA A 104 -8.59 3.08 21.10
CA ALA A 104 -7.94 3.12 19.79
C ALA A 104 -8.21 1.83 19.00
N ARG A 105 -8.09 0.66 19.63
CA ARG A 105 -8.41 -0.64 19.00
C ARG A 105 -9.88 -0.74 18.60
N ARG A 106 -10.81 -0.26 19.43
CA ARG A 106 -12.25 -0.22 19.09
C ARG A 106 -12.51 0.68 17.89
N ARG A 107 -11.95 1.90 17.87
CA ARG A 107 -12.07 2.83 16.74
C ARG A 107 -11.48 2.25 15.46
N LEU A 108 -10.31 1.62 15.57
CA LEU A 108 -9.65 0.98 14.43
C LEU A 108 -10.47 -0.21 13.89
N ARG A 109 -11.03 -1.04 14.76
CA ARG A 109 -11.92 -2.15 14.38
C ARG A 109 -13.20 -1.64 13.70
N ALA A 110 -13.80 -0.58 14.21
CA ALA A 110 -14.99 0.03 13.60
C ALA A 110 -14.67 0.60 12.20
N ALA A 111 -13.54 1.30 12.06
CA ALA A 111 -13.08 1.80 10.77
C ALA A 111 -12.79 0.66 9.78
N GLN A 112 -12.13 -0.40 10.24
CA GLN A 112 -11.82 -1.57 9.43
C GLN A 112 -13.08 -2.32 8.98
N ALA A 113 -14.04 -2.54 9.88
CA ALA A 113 -15.33 -3.13 9.56
C ALA A 113 -16.11 -2.29 8.52
N GLY A 114 -16.07 -0.96 8.66
CA GLY A 114 -16.65 -0.05 7.68
C GLY A 114 -16.00 -0.17 6.30
N ILE A 115 -14.67 -0.33 6.25
CA ILE A 115 -13.92 -0.55 5.00
C ILE A 115 -14.29 -1.90 4.38
N ASP A 116 -14.42 -2.96 5.20
CA ASP A 116 -14.73 -4.31 4.73
C ASP A 116 -16.16 -4.45 4.20
N ALA A 117 -17.10 -3.66 4.72
CA ALA A 117 -18.47 -3.56 4.24
C ALA A 117 -18.62 -2.77 2.91
N LEU A 118 -17.55 -2.17 2.39
CA LEU A 118 -17.59 -1.47 1.11
C LEU A 118 -17.73 -2.45 -0.07
N PRO A 119 -18.47 -2.06 -1.12
CA PRO A 119 -18.48 -2.82 -2.37
C PRO A 119 -17.04 -3.02 -2.88
N PRO A 120 -16.69 -4.19 -3.45
CA PRO A 120 -15.30 -4.55 -3.77
C PRO A 120 -14.53 -3.46 -4.54
N VAL A 121 -15.16 -2.86 -5.54
CA VAL A 121 -14.56 -1.78 -6.34
C VAL A 121 -14.36 -0.50 -5.52
N CYS A 122 -15.32 -0.13 -4.66
CA CYS A 122 -15.21 1.05 -3.80
C CYS A 122 -14.11 0.85 -2.76
N ARG A 123 -14.02 -0.33 -2.15
CA ARG A 123 -12.95 -0.70 -1.21
C ARG A 123 -11.58 -0.61 -1.85
N ARG A 124 -11.43 -1.19 -3.05
CA ARG A 124 -10.16 -1.18 -3.79
C ARG A 124 -9.73 0.24 -4.15
N VAL A 125 -10.63 1.04 -4.73
CA VAL A 125 -10.35 2.44 -5.09
C VAL A 125 -10.07 3.31 -3.86
N PHE A 126 -10.84 3.13 -2.78
CA PHE A 126 -10.61 3.85 -1.51
C PHE A 126 -9.27 3.49 -0.89
N THR A 127 -8.90 2.21 -0.89
CA THR A 127 -7.60 1.75 -0.37
C THR A 127 -6.46 2.37 -1.16
N LEU A 128 -6.52 2.30 -2.49
CA LEU A 128 -5.52 2.88 -3.38
C LEU A 128 -5.39 4.41 -3.20
N CYS A 129 -6.50 5.11 -2.99
CA CYS A 129 -6.48 6.57 -2.83
C CYS A 129 -6.04 7.01 -1.43
N ARG A 130 -6.67 6.47 -0.38
CA ARG A 130 -6.58 7.01 0.99
C ARG A 130 -5.55 6.31 1.86
N ILE A 131 -5.24 5.06 1.56
CA ILE A 131 -4.26 4.28 2.32
C ILE A 131 -2.95 4.19 1.53
N ASP A 132 -3.04 4.06 0.21
CA ASP A 132 -1.87 3.93 -0.67
C ASP A 132 -1.47 5.28 -1.32
N GLY A 133 -2.30 6.33 -1.21
CA GLY A 133 -1.92 7.69 -1.65
C GLY A 133 -1.85 7.91 -3.16
N LEU A 134 -2.44 7.03 -3.98
CA LEU A 134 -2.47 7.22 -5.44
C LEU A 134 -3.38 8.37 -5.85
N SER A 135 -2.98 9.08 -6.91
CA SER A 135 -3.85 10.06 -7.58
C SER A 135 -4.99 9.37 -8.32
N HIS A 136 -6.07 10.10 -8.63
CA HIS A 136 -7.17 9.54 -9.43
C HIS A 136 -6.72 9.06 -10.81
N ALA A 137 -5.70 9.72 -11.38
CA ALA A 137 -5.10 9.32 -12.65
C ALA A 137 -4.37 7.97 -12.54
N ASP A 138 -3.63 7.76 -11.45
CA ASP A 138 -2.90 6.51 -11.22
C ASP A 138 -3.85 5.35 -10.94
N ILE A 139 -4.89 5.59 -10.14
CA ILE A 139 -5.93 4.60 -9.87
C ILE A 139 -6.62 4.21 -11.17
N SER A 140 -6.94 5.18 -12.03
CA SER A 140 -7.50 4.95 -13.35
C SER A 140 -6.61 4.02 -14.19
N ALA A 141 -5.30 4.29 -14.24
CA ALA A 141 -4.34 3.46 -14.95
C ALA A 141 -4.20 2.04 -14.39
N VAL A 142 -4.27 1.86 -13.07
CA VAL A 142 -4.08 0.54 -12.41
C VAL A 142 -5.36 -0.30 -12.35
N THR A 143 -6.53 0.35 -12.38
CA THR A 143 -7.83 -0.35 -12.25
C THR A 143 -8.58 -0.52 -13.57
N GLY A 144 -8.16 0.18 -14.64
CA GLY A 144 -8.90 0.22 -15.91
C GLY A 144 -10.19 1.06 -15.85
N LEU A 145 -10.47 1.71 -14.70
CA LEU A 145 -11.61 2.59 -14.53
C LEU A 145 -11.33 3.97 -15.11
N SER A 146 -12.35 4.67 -15.60
CA SER A 146 -12.22 6.08 -15.99
C SER A 146 -11.99 6.97 -14.76
N ARG A 147 -11.31 8.12 -14.91
CA ARG A 147 -11.12 9.09 -13.81
C ARG A 147 -12.45 9.47 -13.13
N PRO A 148 -13.56 9.74 -13.85
CA PRO A 148 -14.86 9.99 -13.23
C PRO A 148 -15.40 8.78 -12.44
N ALA A 149 -15.16 7.56 -12.92
CA ALA A 149 -15.56 6.35 -12.20
C ALA A 149 -14.76 6.20 -10.90
N VAL A 150 -13.45 6.45 -10.93
CA VAL A 150 -12.59 6.48 -9.74
C VAL A 150 -13.14 7.46 -8.71
N GLU A 151 -13.40 8.71 -9.12
CA GLU A 151 -13.95 9.74 -8.23
C GLU A 151 -15.31 9.32 -7.64
N LYS A 152 -16.21 8.80 -8.48
CA LYS A 152 -17.52 8.28 -8.04
C LYS A 152 -17.37 7.17 -7.00
N HIS A 153 -16.42 6.26 -7.19
CA HIS A 153 -16.15 5.18 -6.23
C HIS A 153 -15.56 5.70 -4.91
N ILE A 154 -14.68 6.72 -4.95
CA ILE A 154 -14.14 7.37 -3.75
C ILE A 154 -15.28 8.05 -2.97
N VAL A 155 -16.11 8.85 -3.64
CA VAL A 155 -17.24 9.54 -3.01
C VAL A 155 -18.20 8.53 -2.38
N ARG A 156 -18.53 7.44 -3.10
CA ARG A 156 -19.40 6.38 -2.59
C ARG A 156 -18.79 5.65 -1.39
N ALA A 157 -17.48 5.41 -1.39
CA ALA A 157 -16.78 4.84 -0.25
C ALA A 157 -16.83 5.76 0.98
N MET A 158 -16.52 7.05 0.81
CA MET A 158 -16.55 8.06 1.87
C MET A 158 -17.96 8.21 2.47
N GLN A 159 -19.00 8.22 1.64
CA GLN A 159 -20.38 8.31 2.11
C GLN A 159 -20.79 7.09 2.96
N ARG A 160 -20.38 5.88 2.57
CA ARG A 160 -20.66 4.66 3.32
C ARG A 160 -19.90 4.61 4.65
N LEU A 161 -18.61 4.95 4.63
CA LEU A 161 -17.79 5.02 5.84
C LEU A 161 -18.29 6.07 6.82
N ARG A 162 -18.77 7.22 6.32
CA ARG A 162 -19.39 8.26 7.16
C ARG A 162 -20.68 7.80 7.84
N ARG A 163 -21.44 6.88 7.23
CA ARG A 163 -22.63 6.30 7.84
C ARG A 163 -22.27 5.25 8.88
N SER A 164 -21.28 4.39 8.60
CA SER A 164 -20.88 3.32 9.52
C SER A 164 -20.14 3.77 10.78
N VAL A 165 -19.70 5.04 10.85
CA VAL A 165 -19.06 5.63 12.05
C VAL A 165 -20.09 6.40 12.90
N ARG A 166 -21.32 6.57 12.40
CA ARG A 166 -22.39 7.29 13.10
C ARG A 166 -23.33 6.37 13.90
N ASP A 167 -23.22 5.06 13.69
CA ASP A 167 -23.84 3.98 14.47
C ASP A 167 -22.77 3.35 15.38
#